data_AF-A0A5B9W4D8-F1
#
_entry.id   AF-A0A5B9W4D8-F1
#
_cell.length_a   1.000
_cell.length_b   1.000
_cell.length_c   1.000
_cell.angle_alpha   90.00
_cell.angle_beta   90.00
_cell.angle_gamma   90.00
#
_symmetry.space_group_name_H-M   'P 1'
#
loop_
_entity.id
_entity.type
_entity.pdbx_description
1 polymer ?
#
loop_
_entity_poly.entity_id
_entity_poly.type
_entity_poly.pdbx_seq_one_letter_code
_entity_poly.pdbx_strand_id
1 'polypeptide(L)'
;MSVLGYPRIHFRGRCSVNAATGDNDDVRIGINPDAVALEPALAAMSDRAAMSWMMEGVRAIQPECNEVRWYLKGGWNYFGDLTFKLLDARVNAAVGPDGVASSADPIVGEDVAILGSPSEDGHIGPTAKVCDADPTGSWLTQLFLGHLSVGGEHLGISATHDARAFARWVGWRNAVRYKGEQNFTGGGATWQFALPRECLRFRGTDRSPALEALRDAAEGARGIVVQFSLLLPQPEITDLELIALFQAGDYVPNPVLSLLVGTIGVWQDGELATAPDGRLLLPPIKYTGPATARVQPYRPVVSLNLACTFFEDGYDLPPKKADYGPVWLGYVPEGGGDPVRISEPIAYDYPTYEATGGILDVPYDPRVVSRDQLDRGSLVLLSMLGAQGDRPVPLLAEVPDGLVVDTDDRGLYLDVDGRGHIHVLVRERGLPPRSDVPVWIWEYQNYLVPAGPLERAGGVPKLVDQGSGLEPRVRFPSVVLFPRGRAEPLPVPVEAIRPGSVAMALTLDGRPLPAGYPWDTAAYAGARVLPEDDFSKYPLRRRTSWKFMYKHVWRYYRLIFPAMSRIIPMDSKEDMEAAARHILARTDPAIWHSTLYMPPSRDLSRGKRDLIVEWVEEVERRRRGEQAGDD
;
A
#
# COMPACT_ATOMS: atom_id res chain seq x y z
N MET A 1 -14.55 0.23 16.80
CA MET A 1 -15.12 1.27 15.93
C MET A 1 -14.05 1.79 14.99
N SER A 2 -13.94 1.19 13.81
CA SER A 2 -13.10 1.63 12.71
C SER A 2 -13.74 2.80 11.96
N VAL A 3 -13.33 3.04 10.70
CA VAL A 3 -14.06 3.93 9.75
C VAL A 3 -15.53 3.54 9.54
N LEU A 4 -15.94 2.32 9.95
CA LEU A 4 -17.33 1.88 9.95
C LEU A 4 -18.12 2.31 11.19
N GLY A 5 -17.48 2.84 12.23
CA GLY A 5 -18.16 3.42 13.39
C GLY A 5 -18.52 4.89 13.19
N TYR A 6 -19.23 5.46 14.16
CA TYR A 6 -19.44 6.91 14.26
C TYR A 6 -18.58 7.46 15.40
N PRO A 7 -18.16 8.73 15.34
CA PRO A 7 -18.34 9.68 14.23
C PRO A 7 -17.38 9.42 13.05
N ARG A 8 -17.63 10.07 11.90
CA ARG A 8 -16.79 10.00 10.69
C ARG A 8 -16.55 11.38 10.08
N ILE A 9 -15.39 11.59 9.47
CA ILE A 9 -15.11 12.74 8.62
C ILE A 9 -14.72 12.21 7.24
N HIS A 10 -15.56 12.45 6.24
CA HIS A 10 -15.31 12.05 4.86
C HIS A 10 -14.55 13.14 4.12
N PHE A 11 -13.61 12.74 3.27
CA PHE A 11 -12.86 13.63 2.41
C PHE A 11 -12.73 13.05 1.00
N ARG A 12 -12.49 13.94 0.03
CA ARG A 12 -12.30 13.59 -1.38
C ARG A 12 -11.33 14.56 -2.04
N GLY A 13 -10.75 14.16 -3.16
CA GLY A 13 -9.93 15.04 -4.00
C GLY A 13 -9.07 14.24 -4.97
N ARG A 14 -7.88 14.74 -5.25
CA ARG A 14 -6.87 14.09 -6.08
C ARG A 14 -5.59 13.85 -5.31
N CYS A 15 -4.80 12.89 -5.78
CA CYS A 15 -3.43 12.70 -5.35
C CYS A 15 -2.48 12.51 -6.53
N SER A 16 -1.20 12.73 -6.25
CA SER A 16 -0.09 12.42 -7.12
C SER A 16 0.77 11.32 -6.48
N VAL A 17 1.06 10.27 -7.24
CA VAL A 17 1.95 9.17 -6.87
C VAL A 17 3.14 9.20 -7.82
N ASN A 18 4.26 9.76 -7.35
CA ASN A 18 5.48 9.92 -8.14
C ASN A 18 6.46 8.76 -7.91
N ALA A 19 5.98 7.52 -8.01
CA ALA A 19 6.80 6.32 -7.83
C ALA A 19 7.97 6.30 -8.82
N ALA A 20 9.16 5.91 -8.39
CA ALA A 20 10.25 5.64 -9.31
C ALA A 20 10.14 4.21 -9.82
N THR A 21 10.25 4.01 -11.13
CA THR A 21 9.86 2.73 -11.78
C THR A 21 11.03 1.99 -12.41
N GLY A 22 12.25 2.48 -12.22
CA GLY A 22 13.44 1.91 -12.83
C GLY A 22 13.77 0.49 -12.37
N ASP A 23 13.18 0.05 -11.26
CA ASP A 23 13.36 -1.25 -10.63
C ASP A 23 12.21 -2.25 -10.87
N ASN A 24 11.10 -1.83 -11.48
CA ASN A 24 9.91 -2.67 -11.61
C ASN A 24 10.11 -3.90 -12.52
N ASP A 25 11.12 -3.89 -13.39
CA ASP A 25 11.47 -4.99 -14.30
C ASP A 25 10.26 -5.61 -15.04
N ASP A 26 9.16 -4.86 -15.19
CA ASP A 26 7.86 -5.28 -15.74
C ASP A 26 7.73 -4.96 -17.24
N VAL A 27 8.86 -4.56 -17.84
CA VAL A 27 9.03 -4.32 -19.27
C VAL A 27 10.24 -5.09 -19.78
N ARG A 28 11.43 -4.84 -19.20
CA ARG A 28 12.67 -5.57 -19.47
C ARG A 28 13.42 -5.74 -18.16
N ILE A 29 13.97 -6.93 -17.94
CA ILE A 29 14.79 -7.24 -16.76
C ILE A 29 16.14 -6.53 -16.91
N GLY A 30 16.38 -5.52 -16.09
CA GLY A 30 17.63 -4.78 -15.99
C GLY A 30 18.33 -4.95 -14.65
N ILE A 31 17.63 -5.45 -13.63
CA ILE A 31 18.16 -5.59 -12.28
C ILE A 31 17.93 -6.99 -11.70
N ASN A 32 18.72 -7.30 -10.68
CA ASN A 32 18.44 -8.39 -9.78
C ASN A 32 17.79 -7.80 -8.53
N PRO A 33 16.46 -7.91 -8.37
CA PRO A 33 15.76 -7.30 -7.26
C PRO A 33 16.13 -7.96 -5.93
N ASP A 34 16.52 -9.23 -5.90
CA ASP A 34 16.90 -9.90 -4.64
C ASP A 34 18.27 -9.43 -4.13
N ALA A 35 19.20 -9.17 -5.05
CA ALA A 35 20.55 -8.71 -4.73
C ALA A 35 20.69 -7.18 -4.68
N VAL A 36 19.66 -6.42 -5.06
CA VAL A 36 19.71 -4.95 -5.19
C VAL A 36 20.92 -4.54 -6.03
N ALA A 37 20.99 -5.13 -7.23
CA ALA A 37 22.13 -5.05 -8.13
C ALA A 37 21.67 -4.95 -9.58
N LEU A 38 22.54 -4.43 -10.45
CA LEU A 38 22.30 -4.42 -11.89
C LEU A 38 22.57 -5.81 -12.47
N GLU A 39 21.75 -6.25 -13.42
CA GLU A 39 22.03 -7.46 -14.19
C GLU A 39 23.32 -7.30 -15.03
N PRO A 40 24.05 -8.39 -15.36
CA PRO A 40 25.36 -8.31 -16.02
C PRO A 40 25.39 -7.46 -17.29
N ALA A 41 24.33 -7.51 -18.09
CA ALA A 41 24.24 -6.75 -19.34
C ALA A 41 24.26 -5.24 -19.09
N LEU A 42 23.46 -4.75 -18.14
CA LEU A 42 23.40 -3.34 -17.77
C LEU A 42 24.64 -2.93 -16.97
N ALA A 43 25.13 -3.83 -16.09
CA ALA A 43 26.32 -3.61 -15.29
C ALA A 43 27.59 -3.39 -16.13
N ALA A 44 27.69 -4.02 -17.31
CA ALA A 44 28.82 -3.91 -18.22
C ALA A 44 28.85 -2.59 -19.03
N MET A 45 27.73 -1.87 -19.11
CA MET A 45 27.63 -0.60 -19.84
C MET A 45 28.32 0.53 -19.07
N SER A 46 28.68 1.61 -19.76
CA SER A 46 28.97 2.89 -19.09
C SER A 46 27.69 3.48 -18.51
N ASP A 47 27.78 4.38 -17.54
CA ASP A 47 26.58 4.95 -16.92
C ASP A 47 25.69 5.69 -17.93
N ARG A 48 26.32 6.41 -18.87
CA ARG A 48 25.59 7.06 -19.97
C ARG A 48 24.84 6.03 -20.83
N ALA A 49 25.51 4.93 -21.21
CA ALA A 49 24.89 3.89 -22.03
C ALA A 49 23.78 3.15 -21.27
N ALA A 50 23.97 2.90 -19.96
CA ALA A 50 22.96 2.28 -19.12
C ALA A 50 21.72 3.18 -18.96
N MET A 51 21.89 4.48 -18.66
CA MET A 51 20.77 5.42 -18.59
C MET A 51 20.06 5.56 -19.95
N SER A 52 20.82 5.65 -21.06
CA SER A 52 20.24 5.64 -22.40
C SER A 52 19.41 4.37 -22.64
N TRP A 53 19.91 3.20 -22.22
CA TRP A 53 19.16 1.95 -22.33
C TRP A 53 17.87 1.97 -21.51
N MET A 54 17.87 2.51 -20.28
CA MET A 54 16.64 2.64 -19.46
C MET A 54 15.59 3.53 -20.14
N MET A 55 16.03 4.56 -20.86
CA MET A 55 15.16 5.52 -21.55
C MET A 55 14.74 5.07 -22.96
N GLU A 56 15.19 3.91 -23.43
CA GLU A 56 14.80 3.39 -24.73
C GLU A 56 13.38 2.81 -24.72
N GLY A 57 12.64 3.10 -25.80
CA GLY A 57 11.34 2.50 -26.06
C GLY A 57 11.43 1.08 -26.59
N VAL A 58 10.47 0.24 -26.20
CA VAL A 58 10.25 -1.09 -26.76
C VAL A 58 8.78 -1.31 -27.07
N ARG A 59 8.48 -2.12 -28.08
CA ARG A 59 7.10 -2.50 -28.43
C ARG A 59 6.74 -3.83 -27.78
N ALA A 60 5.56 -3.88 -27.17
CA ALA A 60 5.01 -5.11 -26.63
C ALA A 60 3.47 -5.12 -26.70
N ILE A 61 2.87 -6.30 -26.58
CA ILE A 61 1.43 -6.50 -26.51
C ILE A 61 0.95 -6.14 -25.10
N GLN A 62 -0.04 -5.26 -25.00
CA GLN A 62 -0.76 -5.01 -23.76
C GLN A 62 -1.77 -6.16 -23.52
N PRO A 63 -1.68 -6.91 -22.41
CA PRO A 63 -2.56 -8.04 -22.15
C PRO A 63 -4.06 -7.70 -22.13
N GLU A 64 -4.42 -6.50 -21.64
CA GLU A 64 -5.80 -6.08 -21.37
C GLU A 64 -6.57 -5.72 -22.64
N CYS A 65 -5.90 -5.21 -23.68
CA CYS A 65 -6.53 -4.85 -24.95
C CYS A 65 -5.99 -5.63 -26.17
N ASN A 66 -4.95 -6.45 -25.99
CA ASN A 66 -4.28 -7.21 -27.04
C ASN A 66 -3.75 -6.34 -28.20
N GLU A 67 -3.36 -5.10 -27.90
CA GLU A 67 -2.77 -4.15 -28.86
C GLU A 67 -1.27 -4.01 -28.63
N VAL A 68 -0.51 -3.77 -29.71
CA VAL A 68 0.92 -3.48 -29.60
C VAL A 68 1.13 -2.00 -29.25
N ARG A 69 1.72 -1.73 -28.09
CA ARG A 69 2.01 -0.38 -27.58
C ARG A 69 3.50 -0.17 -27.36
N TRP A 70 3.89 1.10 -27.18
CA TRP A 70 5.25 1.48 -26.77
C TRP A 70 5.35 1.49 -25.25
N TYR A 71 6.48 1.02 -24.75
CA TYR A 71 6.84 1.05 -23.33
C TYR A 71 8.27 1.54 -23.15
N LEU A 72 8.51 2.27 -22.06
CA LEU A 72 9.86 2.57 -21.61
C LEU A 72 10.47 1.38 -20.86
N LYS A 73 11.72 1.03 -21.15
CA LYS A 73 12.41 -0.07 -20.46
C LYS A 73 12.54 0.17 -18.95
N GLY A 74 12.83 1.40 -18.53
CA GLY A 74 12.89 1.83 -17.13
C GLY A 74 11.54 2.18 -16.50
N GLY A 75 10.43 1.77 -17.13
CA GLY A 75 9.08 2.10 -16.70
C GLY A 75 8.65 3.52 -17.04
N TRP A 76 7.36 3.77 -16.82
CA TRP A 76 6.63 4.97 -17.19
C TRP A 76 7.01 6.21 -16.36
N ASN A 77 7.75 6.04 -15.27
CA ASN A 77 8.19 7.13 -14.39
C ASN A 77 9.63 6.93 -13.90
N TYR A 78 10.55 6.65 -14.82
CA TYR A 78 11.98 6.43 -14.52
C TYR A 78 12.62 7.56 -13.70
N PHE A 79 12.19 8.82 -13.89
CA PHE A 79 12.66 9.99 -13.13
C PHE A 79 11.77 10.37 -11.94
N GLY A 80 10.91 9.46 -11.48
CA GLY A 80 10.11 9.62 -10.27
C GLY A 80 10.98 9.77 -9.01
N ASP A 81 10.49 10.48 -8.01
CA ASP A 81 11.22 10.82 -6.77
C ASP A 81 10.62 10.18 -5.50
N LEU A 82 9.75 9.19 -5.71
CA LEU A 82 9.07 8.41 -4.69
C LEU A 82 8.18 9.26 -3.77
N THR A 83 7.76 10.45 -4.20
CA THR A 83 6.82 11.29 -3.43
C THR A 83 5.37 10.86 -3.61
N PHE A 84 4.59 11.05 -2.54
CA PHE A 84 3.13 10.97 -2.56
C PHE A 84 2.55 12.25 -2.00
N LYS A 85 1.54 12.81 -2.66
CA LYS A 85 0.91 14.06 -2.26
C LYS A 85 -0.60 14.05 -2.48
N LEU A 86 -1.36 14.49 -1.48
CA LEU A 86 -2.75 14.91 -1.66
C LEU A 86 -2.75 16.33 -2.25
N LEU A 87 -3.44 16.54 -3.37
CA LEU A 87 -3.36 17.80 -4.13
C LEU A 87 -4.43 18.80 -3.70
N ASP A 88 -5.68 18.39 -3.77
CA ASP A 88 -6.88 19.19 -3.48
C ASP A 88 -7.88 18.40 -2.64
N ALA A 89 -7.36 17.57 -1.74
CA ALA A 89 -8.18 16.79 -0.83
C ALA A 89 -8.84 17.70 0.21
N ARG A 90 -10.16 17.64 0.31
CA ARG A 90 -10.97 18.43 1.24
C ARG A 90 -12.01 17.57 1.94
N VAL A 91 -12.33 17.94 3.16
CA VAL A 91 -13.47 17.38 3.88
C VAL A 91 -14.76 17.72 3.12
N ASN A 92 -15.58 16.72 2.81
CA ASN A 92 -16.82 16.93 2.05
C ASN A 92 -18.09 16.57 2.82
N ALA A 93 -17.99 15.79 3.89
CA ALA A 93 -19.10 15.51 4.79
C ALA A 93 -18.58 15.09 6.17
N ALA A 94 -19.35 15.38 7.21
CA ALA A 94 -19.11 14.88 8.56
C ALA A 94 -20.32 14.09 9.04
N VAL A 95 -20.11 12.97 9.72
CA VAL A 95 -21.17 12.12 10.25
C VAL A 95 -21.08 12.12 11.77
N GLY A 96 -22.12 12.61 12.43
CA GLY A 96 -22.19 12.68 13.87
C GLY A 96 -22.38 11.31 14.54
N PRO A 97 -22.35 11.25 15.89
CA PRO A 97 -22.63 10.03 16.65
C PRO A 97 -24.02 9.43 16.41
N ASP A 98 -24.99 10.25 16.00
CA ASP A 98 -26.34 9.86 15.59
C ASP A 98 -26.36 9.16 14.21
N GLY A 99 -25.21 9.16 13.53
CA GLY A 99 -25.03 8.61 12.20
C GLY A 99 -25.79 9.37 11.13
N VAL A 100 -25.98 10.68 11.32
CA VAL A 100 -26.54 11.59 10.31
C VAL A 100 -25.38 12.36 9.67
N ALA A 101 -25.31 12.34 8.34
CA ALA A 101 -24.36 13.13 7.59
C ALA A 101 -24.77 14.61 7.56
N SER A 102 -23.81 15.49 7.80
CA SER A 102 -23.94 16.94 7.74
C SER A 102 -22.90 17.51 6.78
N SER A 103 -23.38 18.22 5.76
CA SER A 103 -22.55 19.06 4.90
C SER A 103 -22.41 20.49 5.43
N ALA A 104 -23.03 20.79 6.59
CA ALA A 104 -23.05 22.12 7.20
C ALA A 104 -22.15 22.21 8.44
N ASP A 105 -21.53 21.11 8.86
CA ASP A 105 -20.54 21.14 9.94
C ASP A 105 -19.36 22.02 9.52
N PRO A 106 -18.84 22.93 10.38
CA PRO A 106 -17.77 23.84 10.00
C PRO A 106 -16.48 23.18 9.51
N ILE A 107 -16.21 21.91 9.85
CA ILE A 107 -15.03 21.20 9.31
C ILE A 107 -15.16 20.90 7.81
N VAL A 108 -16.36 20.94 7.24
CA VAL A 108 -16.58 20.70 5.81
C VAL A 108 -15.97 21.82 4.97
N GLY A 109 -15.16 21.44 3.98
CA GLY A 109 -14.40 22.34 3.10
C GLY A 109 -12.93 22.52 3.51
N GLU A 110 -12.57 22.14 4.74
CA GLU A 110 -11.20 22.19 5.23
C GLU A 110 -10.27 21.24 4.46
N ASP A 111 -9.01 21.65 4.28
CA ASP A 111 -8.00 20.90 3.52
C ASP A 111 -7.53 19.66 4.28
N VAL A 112 -7.19 18.59 3.55
CA VAL A 112 -6.63 17.35 4.08
C VAL A 112 -5.26 17.11 3.43
N ALA A 113 -4.23 16.97 4.25
CA ALA A 113 -2.87 16.75 3.80
C ALA A 113 -2.19 15.63 4.59
N ILE A 114 -1.50 14.75 3.86
CA ILE A 114 -0.55 13.78 4.41
C ILE A 114 0.84 14.24 3.98
N LEU A 115 1.71 14.46 4.97
CA LEU A 115 3.00 15.12 4.83
C LEU A 115 4.14 14.23 5.35
N GLY A 116 5.37 14.66 5.10
CA GLY A 116 6.57 13.97 5.53
C GLY A 116 6.88 14.15 7.02
N SER A 117 7.90 13.44 7.48
CA SER A 117 8.46 13.57 8.82
C SER A 117 9.11 14.93 9.03
N PRO A 118 9.05 15.47 10.27
CA PRO A 118 9.76 16.69 10.60
C PRO A 118 11.27 16.46 10.54
N SER A 119 12.02 17.44 10.02
CA SER A 119 13.48 17.51 10.20
C SER A 119 13.86 17.93 11.62
N GLU A 120 15.16 17.86 11.95
CA GLU A 120 15.69 18.21 13.27
C GLU A 120 15.35 19.65 13.73
N ASP A 121 15.17 20.57 12.78
CA ASP A 121 14.75 21.96 13.02
C ASP A 121 13.22 22.12 13.16
N GLY A 122 12.46 21.03 13.10
CA GLY A 122 11.01 21.00 13.21
C GLY A 122 10.26 21.28 11.90
N HIS A 123 10.95 21.49 10.77
CA HIS A 123 10.29 21.70 9.48
C HIS A 123 9.65 20.41 8.96
N ILE A 124 8.34 20.45 8.68
CA ILE A 124 7.59 19.30 8.16
C ILE A 124 7.80 19.20 6.65
N GLY A 125 8.33 18.06 6.19
CA GLY A 125 8.51 17.81 4.76
C GLY A 125 7.18 17.85 3.99
N PRO A 126 7.13 18.41 2.78
CA PRO A 126 5.87 18.69 2.07
C PRO A 126 5.17 17.46 1.48
N THR A 127 5.78 16.27 1.60
CA THR A 127 5.34 15.06 0.89
C THR A 127 5.59 13.81 1.73
N ALA A 128 4.64 12.89 1.69
CA ALA A 128 4.86 11.50 2.07
C ALA A 128 5.71 10.77 1.03
N LYS A 129 6.12 9.53 1.32
CA LYS A 129 6.94 8.70 0.44
C LYS A 129 6.28 7.37 0.11
N VAL A 130 6.18 7.03 -1.17
CA VAL A 130 5.77 5.70 -1.64
C VAL A 130 7.01 4.82 -1.84
N CYS A 131 6.91 3.53 -1.54
CA CYS A 131 8.01 2.59 -1.59
C CYS A 131 7.52 1.22 -2.03
N ASP A 132 8.11 0.68 -3.09
CA ASP A 132 7.85 -0.68 -3.58
C ASP A 132 9.01 -1.58 -3.13
N ALA A 133 8.80 -2.38 -2.07
CA ALA A 133 9.87 -3.23 -1.54
C ALA A 133 10.01 -4.56 -2.30
N ASP A 134 9.01 -4.93 -3.07
CA ASP A 134 9.13 -5.95 -4.12
C ASP A 134 8.67 -5.33 -5.44
N PRO A 135 9.61 -4.79 -6.22
CA PRO A 135 9.25 -4.11 -7.46
C PRO A 135 8.77 -5.09 -8.54
N THR A 136 8.83 -6.41 -8.30
CA THR A 136 8.44 -7.44 -9.28
C THR A 136 6.96 -7.83 -9.25
N GLY A 137 6.17 -7.27 -8.33
CA GLY A 137 4.73 -7.56 -8.23
C GLY A 137 3.95 -6.49 -7.47
N SER A 138 2.67 -6.77 -7.20
CA SER A 138 1.73 -5.79 -6.60
C SER A 138 1.70 -5.81 -5.06
N TRP A 139 2.43 -6.72 -4.42
CA TRP A 139 2.52 -6.77 -2.96
C TRP A 139 3.72 -5.96 -2.44
N LEU A 140 3.72 -5.60 -1.16
CA LEU A 140 4.78 -4.85 -0.47
C LEU A 140 4.96 -3.37 -0.86
N THR A 141 4.06 -2.83 -1.69
CA THR A 141 3.90 -1.38 -1.87
C THR A 141 3.45 -0.71 -0.56
N GLN A 142 4.17 0.33 -0.16
CA GLN A 142 4.08 1.01 1.12
C GLN A 142 3.99 2.53 0.94
N LEU A 143 3.30 3.18 1.87
CA LEU A 143 3.29 4.63 2.03
C LEU A 143 3.83 4.98 3.42
N PHE A 144 4.84 5.83 3.47
CA PHE A 144 5.42 6.39 4.68
C PHE A 144 5.05 7.85 4.79
N LEU A 145 4.59 8.26 5.96
CA LEU A 145 4.20 9.62 6.29
C LEU A 145 4.72 9.98 7.68
N GLY A 146 4.85 11.27 7.97
CA GLY A 146 5.23 11.73 9.30
C GLY A 146 4.31 12.79 9.90
N HIS A 147 3.35 13.30 9.12
CA HIS A 147 2.36 14.25 9.63
C HIS A 147 1.02 14.18 8.89
N LEU A 148 -0.07 14.32 9.63
CA LEU A 148 -1.43 14.54 9.12
C LEU A 148 -1.89 15.95 9.49
N SER A 149 -2.43 16.68 8.52
CA SER A 149 -3.12 17.96 8.73
C SER A 149 -4.52 17.90 8.12
N VAL A 150 -5.53 18.22 8.91
CA VAL A 150 -6.92 18.40 8.49
C VAL A 150 -7.35 19.78 8.97
N GLY A 151 -7.65 20.69 8.06
CA GLY A 151 -7.91 22.10 8.34
C GLY A 151 -6.67 22.89 8.74
N GLY A 152 -6.90 23.98 9.48
CA GLY A 152 -5.89 25.00 9.78
C GLY A 152 -5.68 25.27 11.28
N GLU A 153 -5.10 26.45 11.57
CA GLU A 153 -4.71 26.83 12.93
C GLU A 153 -5.89 27.00 13.90
N HIS A 154 -7.10 27.23 13.40
CA HIS A 154 -8.26 27.50 14.25
C HIS A 154 -9.27 26.36 14.29
N LEU A 155 -9.34 25.53 13.25
CA LEU A 155 -10.33 24.47 13.09
C LEU A 155 -9.64 23.28 12.42
N GLY A 156 -9.62 22.12 13.08
CA GLY A 156 -8.97 20.97 12.49
C GLY A 156 -8.35 19.96 13.45
N ILE A 157 -7.58 19.06 12.84
CA ILE A 157 -6.80 18.01 13.48
C ILE A 157 -5.39 18.11 12.93
N SER A 158 -4.37 18.07 13.79
CA SER A 158 -2.99 17.84 13.36
C SER A 158 -2.33 16.76 14.19
N ALA A 159 -1.47 15.96 13.58
CA ALA A 159 -0.73 14.90 14.24
C ALA A 159 0.64 14.70 13.61
N THR A 160 1.70 14.78 14.41
CA THR A 160 3.06 14.46 13.98
C THR A 160 3.44 13.09 14.54
N HIS A 161 3.54 12.10 13.67
CA HIS A 161 3.89 10.72 14.01
C HIS A 161 4.29 9.99 12.73
N ASP A 162 5.42 9.29 12.75
CA ASP A 162 5.81 8.44 11.64
C ASP A 162 4.87 7.24 11.56
N ALA A 163 4.11 7.15 10.48
CA ALA A 163 3.15 6.10 10.23
C ALA A 163 3.38 5.46 8.87
N ARG A 164 2.85 4.25 8.72
CA ARG A 164 2.95 3.46 7.50
C ARG A 164 1.59 2.92 7.10
N ALA A 165 1.32 2.96 5.81
CA ALA A 165 0.19 2.28 5.17
C ALA A 165 0.71 1.32 4.10
N PHE A 166 -0.12 0.35 3.72
CA PHE A 166 0.16 -0.60 2.66
C PHE A 166 -0.91 -0.53 1.59
N ALA A 167 -0.54 -0.80 0.34
CA ALA A 167 -1.53 -1.02 -0.69
C ALA A 167 -2.32 -2.29 -0.36
N ARG A 168 -3.64 -2.15 -0.19
CA ARG A 168 -4.58 -3.25 0.06
C ARG A 168 -5.70 -3.21 -0.95
N TRP A 169 -6.24 -4.38 -1.29
CA TRP A 169 -7.36 -4.49 -2.21
C TRP A 169 -7.07 -3.74 -3.51
N VAL A 170 -5.87 -3.98 -4.04
CA VAL A 170 -5.46 -3.48 -5.35
C VAL A 170 -6.45 -4.02 -6.38
N GLY A 171 -6.87 -3.21 -7.32
CA GLY A 171 -7.83 -3.67 -8.31
C GLY A 171 -7.73 -2.84 -9.56
N TRP A 172 -7.93 -3.49 -10.69
CA TRP A 172 -8.12 -2.82 -11.98
C TRP A 172 -9.52 -2.23 -12.03
N ARG A 173 -9.74 -1.18 -11.24
CA ARG A 173 -11.05 -0.59 -11.01
C ARG A 173 -11.66 0.03 -12.27
N ASN A 174 -10.87 0.24 -13.31
CA ASN A 174 -11.32 0.79 -14.60
C ASN A 174 -11.36 -0.24 -15.73
N ALA A 175 -11.22 -1.53 -15.40
CA ALA A 175 -10.94 -2.61 -16.35
C ALA A 175 -12.04 -2.88 -17.38
N VAL A 176 -13.24 -2.30 -17.24
CA VAL A 176 -14.33 -2.54 -18.19
C VAL A 176 -13.98 -2.02 -19.60
N ARG A 177 -13.13 -0.97 -19.69
CA ARG A 177 -12.65 -0.40 -20.96
C ARG A 177 -11.23 0.14 -20.84
N TYR A 178 -10.23 -0.74 -20.86
CA TYR A 178 -8.83 -0.33 -20.79
C TYR A 178 -8.43 0.51 -22.02
N LYS A 179 -7.96 1.74 -21.79
CA LYS A 179 -7.39 2.63 -22.82
C LYS A 179 -5.96 3.08 -22.49
N GLY A 180 -5.46 2.78 -21.30
CA GLY A 180 -4.16 3.25 -20.79
C GLY A 180 -2.98 2.69 -21.58
N GLU A 181 -1.91 3.45 -21.74
CA GLU A 181 -0.71 2.95 -22.41
C GLU A 181 0.23 2.19 -21.49
N GLN A 182 0.06 2.35 -20.17
CA GLN A 182 0.97 1.81 -19.16
C GLN A 182 0.28 0.90 -18.18
N ASN A 183 1.02 -0.11 -17.75
CA ASN A 183 0.58 -1.20 -16.91
C ASN A 183 -0.24 -0.77 -15.71
N PHE A 184 0.14 0.30 -15.01
CA PHE A 184 -0.51 0.79 -13.79
C PHE A 184 -1.87 1.49 -14.01
N THR A 185 -2.26 1.77 -15.25
CA THR A 185 -3.44 2.58 -15.56
C THR A 185 -4.74 1.90 -15.08
N GLY A 186 -5.46 2.54 -14.17
CA GLY A 186 -6.67 1.98 -13.57
C GLY A 186 -6.45 1.04 -12.37
N GLY A 187 -5.19 0.80 -11.94
CA GLY A 187 -4.84 0.03 -10.75
C GLY A 187 -5.02 0.80 -9.44
N GLY A 188 -6.25 0.88 -8.94
CA GLY A 188 -6.55 1.54 -7.67
C GLY A 188 -6.23 0.66 -6.46
N ALA A 189 -6.04 1.28 -5.29
CA ALA A 189 -5.76 0.57 -4.04
C ALA A 189 -6.39 1.31 -2.85
N THR A 190 -6.64 0.57 -1.77
CA THR A 190 -7.04 1.11 -0.47
C THR A 190 -5.83 1.18 0.46
N TRP A 191 -5.73 2.29 1.18
CA TRP A 191 -4.65 2.60 2.10
C TRP A 191 -5.26 2.92 3.46
N GLN A 192 -4.62 2.44 4.51
CA GLN A 192 -5.02 2.75 5.87
C GLN A 192 -3.79 2.91 6.77
N PHE A 193 -3.85 3.91 7.65
CA PHE A 193 -2.93 4.06 8.78
C PHE A 193 -3.69 4.59 9.99
N ALA A 194 -3.13 4.39 11.18
CA ALA A 194 -3.67 4.92 12.42
C ALA A 194 -2.66 5.86 13.09
N LEU A 195 -3.20 6.80 13.86
CA LEU A 195 -2.44 7.79 14.61
C LEU A 195 -2.82 7.71 16.09
N PRO A 196 -1.86 7.43 16.98
CA PRO A 196 -2.13 7.30 18.41
C PRO A 196 -2.67 8.58 19.03
N ARG A 197 -3.58 8.48 20.00
CA ARG A 197 -4.25 9.63 20.64
C ARG A 197 -3.27 10.68 21.19
N GLU A 198 -2.11 10.26 21.68
CA GLU A 198 -1.11 11.12 22.29
C GLU A 198 -0.49 12.14 21.30
N CYS A 199 -0.48 11.81 20.01
CA CYS A 199 0.05 12.69 18.97
C CYS A 199 -1.01 13.64 18.39
N LEU A 200 -2.29 13.45 18.72
CA LEU A 200 -3.39 14.23 18.16
C LEU A 200 -3.51 15.59 18.83
N ARG A 201 -3.79 16.61 18.02
CA ARG A 201 -4.16 17.95 18.48
C ARG A 201 -5.41 18.39 17.73
N PHE A 202 -6.51 18.55 18.47
CA PHE A 202 -7.78 19.06 17.95
C PHE A 202 -7.88 20.56 18.19
N ARG A 203 -8.48 21.30 17.24
CA ARG A 203 -8.71 22.75 17.33
C ARG A 203 -10.11 23.08 16.86
N GLY A 204 -10.76 24.05 17.52
CA GLY A 204 -12.10 24.53 17.14
C GLY A 204 -13.23 23.52 17.34
N THR A 205 -13.07 22.57 18.27
CA THR A 205 -14.10 21.55 18.57
C THR A 205 -15.40 22.16 19.09
N ASP A 206 -15.33 23.30 19.77
CA ASP A 206 -16.49 24.10 20.21
C ASP A 206 -17.35 24.63 19.04
N ARG A 207 -16.80 24.66 17.83
CA ARG A 207 -17.48 25.13 16.62
C ARG A 207 -17.93 23.98 15.72
N SER A 208 -17.27 22.83 15.77
CA SER A 208 -17.57 21.66 14.95
C SER A 208 -18.03 20.48 15.82
N PRO A 209 -19.35 20.21 15.88
CA PRO A 209 -19.89 19.07 16.60
C PRO A 209 -19.27 17.73 16.18
N ALA A 210 -18.96 17.55 14.88
CA ALA A 210 -18.30 16.34 14.41
C ALA A 210 -16.84 16.22 14.92
N LEU A 211 -16.07 17.31 14.93
CA LEU A 211 -14.72 17.31 15.50
C LEU A 211 -14.74 17.06 17.00
N GLU A 212 -15.68 17.67 17.73
CA GLU A 212 -15.88 17.42 19.16
C GLU A 212 -16.16 15.95 19.42
N ALA A 213 -17.13 15.38 18.71
CA ALA A 213 -17.46 13.97 18.84
C ALA A 213 -16.26 13.06 18.52
N LEU A 214 -15.48 13.39 17.49
CA LEU A 214 -14.31 12.61 17.10
C LEU A 214 -13.19 12.70 18.15
N ARG A 215 -12.95 13.90 18.71
CA ARG A 215 -12.01 14.09 19.83
C ARG A 215 -12.40 13.21 21.00
N ASP A 216 -13.65 13.31 21.47
CA ASP A 216 -14.11 12.59 22.66
C ASP A 216 -14.04 11.07 22.46
N ALA A 217 -14.41 10.60 21.27
CA ALA A 217 -14.31 9.18 20.95
C ALA A 217 -12.86 8.68 20.82
N ALA A 218 -11.94 9.51 20.30
CA ALA A 218 -10.52 9.18 20.19
C ALA A 218 -9.80 9.18 21.54
N GLU A 219 -10.17 10.08 22.47
CA GLU A 219 -9.65 10.09 23.85
C GLU A 219 -9.96 8.78 24.59
N GLY A 220 -11.16 8.23 24.37
CA GLY A 220 -11.60 6.94 24.90
C GLY A 220 -11.07 5.71 24.16
N ALA A 221 -10.26 5.87 23.11
CA ALA A 221 -9.78 4.79 22.25
C ALA A 221 -8.25 4.84 22.08
N ARG A 222 -7.69 4.14 21.07
CA ARG A 222 -6.26 4.17 20.74
C ARG A 222 -5.86 5.44 20.00
N GLY A 223 -6.79 6.06 19.27
CA GLY A 223 -6.57 7.28 18.51
C GLY A 223 -7.54 7.40 17.34
N ILE A 224 -7.05 7.85 16.19
CA ILE A 224 -7.84 7.91 14.94
C ILE A 224 -7.25 6.97 13.88
N VAL A 225 -8.09 6.55 12.95
CA VAL A 225 -7.71 5.81 11.75
C VAL A 225 -8.09 6.63 10.52
N VAL A 226 -7.22 6.64 9.51
CA VAL A 226 -7.46 7.26 8.22
C VAL A 226 -7.43 6.16 7.17
N GLN A 227 -8.53 6.00 6.44
CA GLN A 227 -8.62 5.09 5.29
C GLN A 227 -8.95 5.89 4.04
N PHE A 228 -8.27 5.64 2.93
CA PHE A 228 -8.62 6.23 1.64
C PHE A 228 -8.38 5.25 0.51
N SER A 229 -9.14 5.39 -0.57
CA SER A 229 -9.00 4.56 -1.77
C SER A 229 -8.73 5.43 -2.98
N LEU A 230 -7.78 4.98 -3.79
CA LEU A 230 -7.42 5.59 -5.06
C LEU A 230 -8.24 4.97 -6.19
N LEU A 231 -8.64 5.79 -7.16
CA LEU A 231 -9.37 5.38 -8.35
C LEU A 231 -9.00 6.25 -9.56
N LEU A 232 -9.14 5.67 -10.76
CA LEU A 232 -8.65 6.22 -12.02
C LEU A 232 -7.17 6.68 -12.01
N PRO A 233 -6.21 5.90 -11.49
CA PRO A 233 -4.80 6.27 -11.61
C PRO A 233 -4.36 6.31 -13.08
N GLN A 234 -3.82 7.44 -13.51
CA GLN A 234 -3.28 7.67 -14.85
C GLN A 234 -2.04 8.58 -14.81
N PRO A 235 -0.93 8.20 -15.47
CA PRO A 235 0.11 9.15 -15.83
C PRO A 235 -0.39 10.18 -16.85
N GLU A 236 0.14 11.39 -16.80
CA GLU A 236 -0.28 12.47 -17.71
C GLU A 236 0.40 12.38 -19.08
N ILE A 237 1.63 11.86 -19.13
CA ILE A 237 2.43 11.74 -20.33
C ILE A 237 2.45 10.27 -20.78
N THR A 238 2.19 10.05 -22.07
CA THR A 238 2.28 8.71 -22.66
C THR A 238 3.71 8.22 -22.74
N ASP A 239 3.93 6.90 -22.81
CA ASP A 239 5.29 6.35 -22.96
C ASP A 239 5.92 6.80 -24.28
N LEU A 240 5.13 6.90 -25.36
CA LEU A 240 5.61 7.40 -26.65
C LEU A 240 6.10 8.85 -26.56
N GLU A 241 5.36 9.73 -25.89
CA GLU A 241 5.77 11.12 -25.68
C GLU A 241 6.98 11.23 -24.76
N LEU A 242 7.05 10.43 -23.68
CA LEU A 242 8.22 10.40 -22.81
C LEU A 242 9.48 9.97 -23.55
N ILE A 243 9.41 8.96 -24.41
CA ILE A 243 10.52 8.55 -25.27
C ILE A 243 11.01 9.73 -26.11
N ALA A 244 10.09 10.49 -26.71
CA ALA A 244 10.42 11.66 -27.52
C ALA A 244 11.08 12.78 -26.69
N LEU A 245 10.56 13.05 -25.49
CA LEU A 245 11.15 14.03 -24.56
C LEU A 245 12.58 13.62 -24.15
N PHE A 246 12.80 12.35 -23.79
CA PHE A 246 14.13 11.87 -23.41
C PHE A 246 15.12 11.92 -24.57
N GLN A 247 14.68 11.64 -25.81
CA GLN A 247 15.50 11.81 -27.01
C GLN A 247 15.87 13.28 -27.28
N ALA A 248 15.02 14.22 -26.89
CA ALA A 248 15.30 15.65 -26.94
C ALA A 248 16.19 16.15 -25.78
N GLY A 249 16.44 15.32 -24.76
CA GLY A 249 17.20 15.67 -23.56
C GLY A 249 16.36 16.22 -22.41
N ASP A 250 15.03 16.18 -22.51
CA ASP A 250 14.09 16.66 -21.50
C ASP A 250 13.71 15.52 -20.53
N TYR A 251 14.53 15.36 -19.48
CA TYR A 251 14.34 14.32 -18.47
C TYR A 251 13.29 14.75 -17.43
N VAL A 252 12.01 14.43 -17.67
CA VAL A 252 10.89 14.80 -16.78
C VAL A 252 10.37 13.62 -15.95
N PRO A 253 9.88 13.85 -14.72
CA PRO A 253 9.04 12.86 -14.03
C PRO A 253 7.65 12.79 -14.69
N ASN A 254 6.98 11.67 -14.52
CA ASN A 254 5.62 11.39 -15.00
C ASN A 254 4.79 10.71 -13.88
N PRO A 255 4.47 11.46 -12.81
CA PRO A 255 3.70 10.90 -11.71
C PRO A 255 2.32 10.44 -12.18
N VAL A 256 1.80 9.43 -11.51
CA VAL A 256 0.40 9.03 -11.66
C VAL A 256 -0.48 10.03 -10.91
N LEU A 257 -1.51 10.55 -11.58
CA LEU A 257 -2.60 11.27 -10.95
C LEU A 257 -3.79 10.35 -10.73
N SER A 258 -4.44 10.47 -9.58
CA SER A 258 -5.61 9.65 -9.22
C SER A 258 -6.64 10.51 -8.51
N LEU A 259 -7.92 10.16 -8.67
CA LEU A 259 -8.94 10.63 -7.74
C LEU A 259 -8.84 9.82 -6.45
N LEU A 260 -9.38 10.36 -5.36
CA LEU A 260 -9.47 9.66 -4.09
C LEU A 260 -10.75 10.02 -3.33
N VAL A 261 -11.19 9.06 -2.53
CA VAL A 261 -12.16 9.26 -1.45
C VAL A 261 -11.60 8.64 -0.18
N GLY A 262 -11.92 9.20 0.97
CA GLY A 262 -11.44 8.69 2.24
C GLY A 262 -12.32 9.06 3.42
N THR A 263 -12.03 8.43 4.55
CA THR A 263 -12.73 8.62 5.80
C THR A 263 -11.74 8.60 6.96
N ILE A 264 -11.90 9.55 7.87
CA ILE A 264 -11.27 9.56 9.19
C ILE A 264 -12.30 9.05 10.20
N GLY A 265 -11.90 8.07 10.99
CA GLY A 265 -12.72 7.50 12.06
C GLY A 265 -11.89 7.29 13.33
N VAL A 266 -12.50 6.62 14.31
CA VAL A 266 -11.81 6.26 15.55
C VAL A 266 -10.95 5.01 15.31
N TRP A 267 -9.82 4.90 15.99
CA TRP A 267 -9.03 3.67 16.03
C TRP A 267 -9.18 3.02 17.40
N GLN A 268 -9.73 1.81 17.44
CA GLN A 268 -10.17 1.19 18.68
C GLN A 268 -9.29 0.03 19.13
N ASP A 269 -9.52 -0.39 20.37
CA ASP A 269 -8.80 -1.52 20.96
C ASP A 269 -9.01 -2.79 20.14
N GLY A 270 -7.91 -3.50 19.91
CA GLY A 270 -7.88 -4.69 19.05
C GLY A 270 -7.93 -4.41 17.54
N GLU A 271 -8.14 -3.19 17.05
CA GLU A 271 -8.12 -2.93 15.61
C GLU A 271 -6.68 -2.83 15.09
N LEU A 272 -6.44 -3.40 13.91
CA LEU A 272 -5.19 -3.24 13.17
C LEU A 272 -5.06 -1.79 12.67
N ALA A 273 -3.83 -1.26 12.68
CA ALA A 273 -3.59 0.12 12.24
C ALA A 273 -3.73 0.27 10.72
N THR A 274 -3.42 -0.78 9.96
CA THR A 274 -3.22 -0.71 8.51
C THR A 274 -4.18 -1.58 7.70
N ALA A 275 -5.11 -2.27 8.35
CA ALA A 275 -6.09 -3.15 7.71
C ALA A 275 -7.54 -2.71 7.99
N PRO A 276 -8.42 -2.71 6.97
CA PRO A 276 -9.84 -2.47 7.18
C PRO A 276 -10.46 -3.50 8.13
N ASP A 277 -11.17 -3.03 9.16
CA ASP A 277 -11.84 -3.89 10.15
C ASP A 277 -13.32 -4.13 9.82
N GLY A 278 -13.92 -5.14 10.45
CA GLY A 278 -15.34 -5.50 10.32
C GLY A 278 -15.56 -6.88 9.71
N ARG A 279 -16.78 -7.12 9.23
CA ARG A 279 -17.12 -8.35 8.50
C ARG A 279 -16.63 -8.24 7.07
N LEU A 280 -15.75 -9.14 6.64
CA LEU A 280 -15.22 -9.15 5.28
C LEU A 280 -16.19 -9.87 4.33
N LEU A 281 -16.56 -9.19 3.25
CA LEU A 281 -17.31 -9.74 2.15
C LEU A 281 -16.41 -9.81 0.92
N LEU A 282 -16.32 -11.00 0.31
CA LEU A 282 -15.51 -11.25 -0.88
C LEU A 282 -16.40 -11.55 -2.10
N PRO A 283 -15.96 -11.17 -3.31
CA PRO A 283 -16.71 -11.43 -4.52
C PRO A 283 -16.57 -12.90 -4.96
N PRO A 284 -17.67 -13.59 -5.32
CA PRO A 284 -17.59 -14.91 -5.95
C PRO A 284 -17.34 -14.82 -7.47
N ILE A 285 -17.49 -13.62 -8.06
CA ILE A 285 -17.38 -13.35 -9.50
C ILE A 285 -16.26 -12.34 -9.73
N LYS A 286 -15.53 -12.44 -10.85
CA LYS A 286 -14.56 -11.39 -11.26
C LYS A 286 -15.30 -10.06 -11.50
N TYR A 287 -14.59 -8.93 -11.37
CA TYR A 287 -15.06 -7.54 -11.64
C TYR A 287 -15.78 -6.79 -10.50
N THR A 288 -15.63 -7.21 -9.24
CA THR A 288 -15.90 -6.37 -8.06
C THR A 288 -14.74 -6.48 -7.07
N GLY A 289 -14.54 -5.45 -6.26
CA GLY A 289 -13.63 -5.50 -5.13
C GLY A 289 -14.31 -6.04 -3.86
N PRO A 290 -13.55 -6.27 -2.78
CA PRO A 290 -14.11 -6.68 -1.49
C PRO A 290 -14.91 -5.53 -0.83
N ALA A 291 -15.66 -5.86 0.21
CA ALA A 291 -16.32 -4.90 1.09
C ALA A 291 -16.09 -5.29 2.56
N THR A 292 -16.17 -4.31 3.45
CA THR A 292 -16.29 -4.58 4.90
C THR A 292 -17.58 -4.02 5.45
N ALA A 293 -18.15 -4.70 6.43
CA ALA A 293 -19.45 -4.35 6.99
C ALA A 293 -19.46 -4.32 8.51
N ARG A 294 -20.27 -3.44 9.09
CA ARG A 294 -20.56 -3.39 10.52
C ARG A 294 -22.05 -3.23 10.76
N VAL A 295 -22.64 -4.15 11.49
CA VAL A 295 -24.00 -4.00 12.02
C VAL A 295 -23.96 -3.04 13.20
N GLN A 296 -24.64 -1.90 13.10
CA GLN A 296 -24.57 -0.85 14.13
C GLN A 296 -25.28 -1.28 15.42
N PRO A 297 -24.65 -1.09 16.60
CA PRO A 297 -25.16 -1.63 17.87
C PRO A 297 -26.48 -1.03 18.33
N TYR A 298 -26.72 0.25 18.01
CA TYR A 298 -27.84 1.02 18.59
C TYR A 298 -28.88 1.47 17.55
N ARG A 299 -28.79 0.98 16.32
CA ARG A 299 -29.72 1.36 15.24
C ARG A 299 -29.81 0.26 14.18
N PRO A 300 -30.96 0.11 13.49
CA PRO A 300 -31.15 -0.90 12.47
C PRO A 300 -30.47 -0.50 11.14
N VAL A 301 -29.14 -0.39 11.18
CA VAL A 301 -28.29 0.01 10.05
C VAL A 301 -27.10 -0.94 9.97
N VAL A 302 -26.72 -1.27 8.74
CA VAL A 302 -25.41 -1.86 8.44
C VAL A 302 -24.58 -0.83 7.68
N SER A 303 -23.43 -0.48 8.24
CA SER A 303 -22.46 0.37 7.56
C SER A 303 -21.58 -0.49 6.68
N LEU A 304 -21.49 -0.15 5.40
CA LEU A 304 -20.73 -0.85 4.38
C LEU A 304 -19.61 0.06 3.87
N ASN A 305 -18.37 -0.38 4.01
CA ASN A 305 -17.23 0.22 3.33
C ASN A 305 -17.15 -0.41 1.93
N LEU A 306 -17.54 0.40 0.96
CA LEU A 306 -17.64 0.08 -0.46
C LEU A 306 -16.60 0.86 -1.28
N ALA A 307 -15.60 1.45 -0.62
CA ALA A 307 -14.65 2.38 -1.23
C ALA A 307 -13.85 1.76 -2.40
N CYS A 308 -13.70 0.43 -2.43
CA CYS A 308 -13.07 -0.31 -3.53
C CYS A 308 -13.98 -1.37 -4.20
N THR A 309 -15.26 -1.45 -3.81
CA THR A 309 -16.13 -2.57 -4.20
C THR A 309 -16.65 -2.46 -5.62
N PHE A 310 -17.26 -1.32 -5.96
CA PHE A 310 -17.86 -1.09 -7.28
C PHE A 310 -16.88 -0.36 -8.18
N PHE A 311 -16.51 -1.03 -9.27
CA PHE A 311 -15.56 -0.54 -10.26
C PHE A 311 -16.19 0.54 -11.15
N GLU A 312 -15.34 1.33 -11.78
CA GLU A 312 -15.68 2.39 -12.71
C GLU A 312 -15.82 1.85 -14.17
N ASP A 313 -16.76 2.41 -14.95
CA ASP A 313 -16.92 2.12 -16.38
C ASP A 313 -16.15 3.14 -17.22
N GLY A 314 -14.90 2.79 -17.53
CA GLY A 314 -14.00 3.62 -18.33
C GLY A 314 -13.31 4.73 -17.52
N TYR A 315 -13.05 5.85 -18.19
CA TYR A 315 -12.16 6.92 -17.68
C TYR A 315 -12.77 8.32 -17.86
N ASP A 316 -14.06 8.42 -18.18
CA ASP A 316 -14.75 9.71 -18.33
C ASP A 316 -14.80 10.46 -16.99
N LEU A 317 -14.78 11.79 -17.03
CA LEU A 317 -14.96 12.67 -15.87
C LEU A 317 -16.28 13.45 -15.95
N PRO A 318 -17.08 13.52 -14.86
CA PRO A 318 -16.92 12.77 -13.61
C PRO A 318 -17.03 11.25 -13.85
N PRO A 319 -16.36 10.43 -13.02
CA PRO A 319 -16.39 8.98 -13.17
C PRO A 319 -17.81 8.41 -13.11
N LYS A 320 -18.01 7.30 -13.81
CA LYS A 320 -19.25 6.51 -13.75
C LYS A 320 -18.92 5.15 -13.18
N LYS A 321 -19.80 4.61 -12.35
CA LYS A 321 -19.70 3.23 -11.87
C LYS A 321 -20.20 2.28 -12.95
N ALA A 322 -19.58 1.11 -13.04
CA ALA A 322 -20.13 0.02 -13.84
C ALA A 322 -21.53 -0.34 -13.34
N ASP A 323 -22.42 -0.70 -14.27
CA ASP A 323 -23.80 -1.04 -13.94
C ASP A 323 -23.88 -2.49 -13.46
N TYR A 324 -24.11 -2.66 -12.16
CA TYR A 324 -24.36 -3.96 -11.52
C TYR A 324 -25.87 -4.21 -11.32
N GLY A 325 -26.73 -3.44 -11.97
CA GLY A 325 -28.16 -3.38 -11.71
C GLY A 325 -28.48 -2.90 -10.29
N PRO A 326 -29.72 -3.06 -9.82
CA PRO A 326 -30.05 -2.84 -8.43
C PRO A 326 -29.28 -3.85 -7.54
N VAL A 327 -28.64 -3.34 -6.49
CA VAL A 327 -27.92 -4.15 -5.51
C VAL A 327 -28.59 -3.99 -4.15
N TRP A 328 -28.81 -5.07 -3.43
CA TRP A 328 -29.44 -5.05 -2.10
C TRP A 328 -28.50 -5.62 -1.03
N LEU A 329 -28.63 -5.13 0.20
CA LEU A 329 -28.13 -5.86 1.35
C LEU A 329 -29.05 -7.05 1.59
N GLY A 330 -28.45 -8.22 1.77
CA GLY A 330 -29.13 -9.44 2.13
C GLY A 330 -28.46 -10.14 3.30
N TYR A 331 -29.16 -11.16 3.78
CA TYR A 331 -28.75 -12.00 4.90
C TYR A 331 -29.02 -13.48 4.57
N VAL A 332 -28.07 -14.34 4.93
CA VAL A 332 -28.21 -15.79 4.89
C VAL A 332 -28.33 -16.31 6.33
N PRO A 333 -29.40 -17.06 6.65
CA PRO A 333 -29.59 -17.63 7.99
C PRO A 333 -28.43 -18.49 8.48
N GLU A 334 -28.25 -18.54 9.80
CA GLU A 334 -27.38 -19.52 10.45
C GLU A 334 -27.80 -20.95 10.04
N GLY A 335 -26.83 -21.76 9.59
CA GLY A 335 -27.10 -23.08 9.01
C GLY A 335 -27.35 -23.08 7.49
N GLY A 336 -27.37 -21.90 6.85
CA GLY A 336 -27.50 -21.74 5.40
C GLY A 336 -28.93 -21.45 4.93
N GLY A 337 -29.16 -21.60 3.62
CA GLY A 337 -30.45 -21.36 2.97
C GLY A 337 -30.40 -20.26 1.91
N ASP A 338 -31.57 -19.94 1.34
CA ASP A 338 -31.71 -18.89 0.34
C ASP A 338 -31.49 -17.50 0.98
N PRO A 339 -30.73 -16.60 0.33
CA PRO A 339 -30.56 -15.23 0.80
C PRO A 339 -31.89 -14.47 0.88
N VAL A 340 -32.07 -13.73 1.98
CA VAL A 340 -33.22 -12.83 2.19
C VAL A 340 -32.77 -11.39 1.97
N ARG A 341 -33.48 -10.62 1.12
CA ARG A 341 -33.25 -9.17 1.00
C ARG A 341 -33.75 -8.47 2.25
N ILE A 342 -32.93 -7.56 2.79
CA ILE A 342 -33.23 -6.86 4.05
C ILE A 342 -33.18 -5.33 3.93
N SER A 343 -32.83 -4.81 2.76
CA SER A 343 -32.80 -3.38 2.45
C SER A 343 -33.52 -3.07 1.14
N GLU A 344 -33.75 -1.78 0.91
CA GLU A 344 -33.96 -1.21 -0.43
C GLU A 344 -32.67 -1.29 -1.26
N PRO A 345 -32.73 -1.06 -2.60
CA PRO A 345 -31.52 -0.96 -3.41
C PRO A 345 -30.53 0.07 -2.85
N ILE A 346 -29.25 -0.31 -2.75
CA ILE A 346 -28.20 0.57 -2.28
C ILE A 346 -27.78 1.54 -3.40
N ALA A 347 -27.58 2.81 -3.05
CA ALA A 347 -27.14 3.84 -3.98
C ALA A 347 -25.60 3.80 -4.08
N TYR A 348 -25.08 3.11 -5.09
CA TYR A 348 -23.63 3.01 -5.33
C TYR A 348 -23.13 3.92 -6.46
N ASP A 349 -23.95 4.84 -6.97
CA ASP A 349 -23.56 5.78 -8.01
C ASP A 349 -22.37 6.68 -7.58
N TYR A 350 -21.66 7.25 -8.56
CA TYR A 350 -20.45 8.02 -8.26
C TYR A 350 -20.68 9.23 -7.35
N PRO A 351 -21.71 10.08 -7.56
CA PRO A 351 -22.04 11.16 -6.61
C PRO A 351 -22.22 10.68 -5.17
N THR A 352 -22.98 9.60 -4.96
CA THR A 352 -23.18 9.02 -3.63
C THR A 352 -21.88 8.46 -3.03
N TYR A 353 -21.11 7.72 -3.83
CA TYR A 353 -19.80 7.20 -3.47
C TYR A 353 -18.84 8.31 -3.01
N GLU A 354 -18.78 9.39 -3.78
CA GLU A 354 -17.91 10.53 -3.53
C GLU A 354 -18.38 11.31 -2.28
N ALA A 355 -19.69 11.50 -2.11
CA ALA A 355 -20.27 12.20 -0.95
C ALA A 355 -20.04 11.48 0.38
N THR A 356 -19.88 10.16 0.36
CA THR A 356 -19.84 9.32 1.56
C THR A 356 -18.47 8.72 1.86
N GLY A 357 -17.43 9.14 1.13
CA GLY A 357 -16.10 8.53 1.27
C GLY A 357 -16.07 7.05 0.87
N GLY A 358 -17.07 6.58 0.13
CA GLY A 358 -17.31 5.17 -0.17
C GLY A 358 -17.92 4.36 0.99
N ILE A 359 -18.36 4.98 2.09
CA ILE A 359 -18.97 4.28 3.24
C ILE A 359 -20.48 4.58 3.31
N LEU A 360 -21.31 3.57 3.07
CA LEU A 360 -22.77 3.71 3.07
C LEU A 360 -23.40 3.11 4.31
N ASP A 361 -24.33 3.84 4.90
CA ASP A 361 -25.18 3.37 5.97
C ASP A 361 -26.51 2.86 5.39
N VAL A 362 -26.67 1.54 5.37
CA VAL A 362 -27.84 0.88 4.77
C VAL A 362 -28.83 0.50 5.86
N PRO A 363 -30.02 1.11 5.93
CA PRO A 363 -31.04 0.71 6.88
C PRO A 363 -31.61 -0.67 6.54
N TYR A 364 -31.99 -1.43 7.57
CA TYR A 364 -32.73 -2.68 7.43
C TYR A 364 -33.99 -2.67 8.30
N ASP A 365 -34.99 -3.47 7.94
CA ASP A 365 -36.20 -3.61 8.76
C ASP A 365 -35.99 -4.64 9.88
N PRO A 366 -35.94 -4.23 11.16
CA PRO A 366 -35.77 -5.17 12.28
C PRO A 366 -36.94 -6.14 12.45
N ARG A 367 -38.07 -5.91 11.77
CA ARG A 367 -39.21 -6.84 11.71
C ARG A 367 -38.98 -8.00 10.73
N VAL A 368 -38.08 -7.82 9.76
CA VAL A 368 -37.70 -8.85 8.77
C VAL A 368 -36.54 -9.67 9.29
N VAL A 369 -35.52 -9.00 9.86
CA VAL A 369 -34.35 -9.67 10.43
C VAL A 369 -33.97 -9.01 11.75
N SER A 370 -33.85 -9.80 12.81
CA SER A 370 -33.41 -9.30 14.11
C SER A 370 -31.90 -9.09 14.14
N ARG A 371 -31.44 -8.24 15.06
CA ARG A 371 -30.01 -8.03 15.30
C ARG A 371 -29.29 -9.34 15.62
N ASP A 372 -29.89 -10.16 16.47
CA ASP A 372 -29.38 -11.46 16.90
C ASP A 372 -29.27 -12.45 15.74
N GLN A 373 -30.21 -12.42 14.78
CA GLN A 373 -30.09 -13.17 13.52
C GLN A 373 -28.91 -12.68 12.70
N LEU A 374 -28.76 -11.37 12.48
CA LEU A 374 -27.61 -10.80 11.76
C LEU A 374 -26.27 -11.16 12.43
N ASP A 375 -26.21 -11.22 13.77
CA ASP A 375 -25.00 -11.57 14.52
C ASP A 375 -24.59 -13.05 14.38
N ARG A 376 -25.50 -13.94 13.98
CA ARG A 376 -25.22 -15.38 13.80
C ARG A 376 -25.16 -15.85 12.35
N GLY A 377 -25.92 -15.24 11.44
CA GLY A 377 -25.85 -15.56 10.02
C GLY A 377 -24.87 -14.65 9.26
N SER A 378 -24.90 -14.77 7.93
CA SER A 378 -23.91 -14.14 7.04
C SER A 378 -24.53 -13.01 6.23
N LEU A 379 -23.79 -11.91 6.07
CA LEU A 379 -24.17 -10.82 5.18
C LEU A 379 -23.81 -11.15 3.72
N VAL A 380 -24.66 -10.69 2.81
CA VAL A 380 -24.41 -10.78 1.36
C VAL A 380 -24.84 -9.48 0.68
N LEU A 381 -24.18 -9.13 -0.42
CA LEU A 381 -24.71 -8.16 -1.38
C LEU A 381 -25.33 -8.94 -2.54
N LEU A 382 -26.57 -8.64 -2.86
CA LEU A 382 -27.37 -9.37 -3.85
C LEU A 382 -27.58 -8.51 -5.10
N SER A 383 -27.47 -9.12 -6.28
CA SER A 383 -27.75 -8.46 -7.57
C SER A 383 -28.54 -9.40 -8.49
N MET A 384 -29.22 -8.82 -9.48
CA MET A 384 -29.80 -9.59 -10.60
C MET A 384 -28.74 -9.95 -11.68
N LEU A 385 -27.53 -9.39 -11.60
CA LEU A 385 -26.46 -9.70 -12.54
C LEU A 385 -26.03 -11.17 -12.40
N GLY A 386 -26.13 -11.93 -13.49
CA GLY A 386 -25.84 -13.37 -13.48
C GLY A 386 -26.96 -14.24 -12.93
N ALA A 387 -28.10 -13.67 -12.53
CA ALA A 387 -29.27 -14.42 -12.11
C ALA A 387 -29.94 -15.16 -13.28
N GLN A 388 -30.46 -16.36 -13.01
CA GLN A 388 -31.39 -17.06 -13.90
C GLN A 388 -32.82 -16.83 -13.40
N GLY A 389 -33.55 -15.93 -14.06
CA GLY A 389 -34.91 -15.52 -13.64
C GLY A 389 -34.91 -14.40 -12.61
N ASP A 390 -35.96 -14.34 -11.77
CA ASP A 390 -36.23 -13.20 -10.88
C ASP A 390 -35.58 -13.30 -9.50
N ARG A 391 -34.73 -14.32 -9.27
CA ARG A 391 -34.04 -14.52 -7.99
C ARG A 391 -32.64 -13.89 -8.05
N PRO A 392 -32.32 -12.93 -7.17
CA PRO A 392 -31.00 -12.32 -7.16
C PRO A 392 -29.95 -13.34 -6.68
N VAL A 393 -28.72 -13.16 -7.12
CA VAL A 393 -27.57 -13.98 -6.74
C VAL A 393 -26.57 -13.14 -5.93
N PRO A 394 -25.73 -13.77 -5.09
CA PRO A 394 -24.68 -13.05 -4.36
C PRO A 394 -23.66 -12.41 -5.31
N LEU A 395 -23.54 -11.09 -5.24
CA LEU A 395 -22.46 -10.30 -5.83
C LEU A 395 -21.24 -10.27 -4.91
N LEU A 396 -21.45 -10.21 -3.60
CA LEU A 396 -20.43 -10.44 -2.56
C LEU A 396 -21.05 -11.29 -1.45
N ALA A 397 -20.22 -12.11 -0.80
CA ALA A 397 -20.62 -12.90 0.36
C ALA A 397 -19.63 -12.75 1.50
N GLU A 398 -20.13 -12.70 2.74
CA GLU A 398 -19.31 -12.78 3.94
C GLU A 398 -18.48 -14.06 3.92
N VAL A 399 -17.21 -13.95 4.33
CA VAL A 399 -16.27 -15.08 4.35
C VAL A 399 -16.80 -16.25 5.21
N PRO A 400 -16.40 -17.51 4.90
CA PRO A 400 -16.84 -18.69 5.65
C PRO A 400 -16.67 -18.54 7.17
N ASP A 401 -17.69 -18.97 7.91
CA ASP A 401 -17.77 -18.90 9.38
C ASP A 401 -17.59 -17.48 9.96
N GLY A 402 -17.59 -16.44 9.12
CA GLY A 402 -17.30 -15.06 9.50
C GLY A 402 -15.85 -14.85 9.97
N LEU A 403 -14.95 -15.81 9.73
CA LEU A 403 -13.55 -15.75 10.18
C LEU A 403 -12.65 -15.01 9.19
N VAL A 404 -11.95 -14.00 9.67
CA VAL A 404 -10.97 -13.20 8.94
C VAL A 404 -9.62 -13.31 9.64
N VAL A 405 -8.55 -13.47 8.87
CA VAL A 405 -7.17 -13.34 9.35
C VAL A 405 -6.49 -12.18 8.65
N ASP A 406 -5.76 -11.35 9.38
CA ASP A 406 -4.99 -10.24 8.82
C ASP A 406 -3.82 -9.84 9.75
N THR A 407 -3.04 -8.84 9.35
CA THR A 407 -1.83 -8.37 10.05
C THR A 407 -1.49 -6.92 9.71
N ASP A 408 -0.76 -6.23 10.60
CA ASP A 408 -0.10 -4.96 10.28
C ASP A 408 1.27 -5.15 9.61
N ASP A 409 1.73 -6.39 9.47
CA ASP A 409 3.08 -6.74 9.03
C ASP A 409 3.14 -7.12 7.54
N ARG A 410 2.61 -6.25 6.67
CA ARG A 410 2.74 -6.38 5.20
C ARG A 410 4.08 -5.89 4.64
N GLY A 411 5.12 -5.83 5.48
CA GLY A 411 6.46 -5.38 5.09
C GLY A 411 7.44 -5.37 6.26
N LEU A 412 7.97 -6.54 6.61
CA LEU A 412 9.15 -6.68 7.46
C LEU A 412 10.42 -6.46 6.64
N TYR A 413 11.44 -5.87 7.24
CA TYR A 413 12.77 -5.77 6.66
C TYR A 413 13.72 -6.54 7.56
N LEU A 414 14.38 -7.54 7.00
CA LEU A 414 15.30 -8.42 7.70
C LEU A 414 16.61 -8.40 6.94
N ASP A 415 17.74 -8.49 7.63
CA ASP A 415 18.98 -8.92 6.98
C ASP A 415 19.07 -10.45 7.07
N VAL A 416 19.93 -11.07 6.26
CA VAL A 416 20.21 -12.51 6.34
C VAL A 416 20.59 -12.90 7.78
N ASP A 417 20.09 -14.06 8.24
CA ASP A 417 20.15 -14.57 9.63
C ASP A 417 19.44 -13.69 10.69
N GLY A 418 18.81 -12.59 10.26
CA GLY A 418 17.98 -11.73 11.09
C GLY A 418 16.70 -12.43 11.53
N ARG A 419 16.19 -12.02 12.69
CA ARG A 419 14.94 -12.54 13.27
C ARG A 419 13.96 -11.42 13.52
N GLY A 420 12.68 -11.70 13.29
CA GLY A 420 11.57 -10.79 13.52
C GLY A 420 10.30 -11.56 13.88
N HIS A 421 9.19 -10.82 13.95
CA HIS A 421 7.87 -11.41 14.14
C HIS A 421 6.87 -10.77 13.18
N ILE A 422 5.99 -11.59 12.61
CA ILE A 422 4.73 -11.10 12.07
C ILE A 422 3.65 -11.26 13.13
N HIS A 423 2.67 -10.37 13.16
CA HIS A 423 1.62 -10.33 14.16
C HIS A 423 0.28 -10.64 13.51
N VAL A 424 -0.22 -11.85 13.72
CA VAL A 424 -1.44 -12.35 13.09
C VAL A 424 -2.63 -12.04 13.99
N LEU A 425 -3.69 -11.46 13.43
CA LEU A 425 -4.95 -11.24 14.14
C LEU A 425 -6.06 -12.02 13.44
N VAL A 426 -6.81 -12.81 14.21
CA VAL A 426 -8.03 -13.47 13.74
C VAL A 426 -9.25 -12.79 14.36
N ARG A 427 -10.26 -12.55 13.54
CA ARG A 427 -11.56 -11.99 13.94
C ARG A 427 -12.69 -12.87 13.44
N GLU A 428 -13.71 -13.04 14.27
CA GLU A 428 -14.99 -13.63 13.88
C GLU A 428 -16.02 -12.51 13.83
N ARG A 429 -16.41 -12.11 12.62
CA ARG A 429 -17.38 -11.02 12.37
C ARG A 429 -17.03 -9.69 13.03
N GLY A 430 -15.73 -9.37 13.08
CA GLY A 430 -15.20 -8.16 13.73
C GLY A 430 -14.99 -8.28 15.25
N LEU A 431 -15.22 -9.45 15.85
CA LEU A 431 -15.00 -9.70 17.28
C LEU A 431 -13.89 -10.74 17.49
N PRO A 432 -13.33 -10.88 18.70
CA PRO A 432 -12.48 -12.03 19.03
C PRO A 432 -13.16 -13.36 18.69
N PRO A 433 -12.41 -14.37 18.19
CA PRO A 433 -12.99 -15.64 17.77
C PRO A 433 -13.52 -16.43 18.97
N ARG A 434 -14.60 -17.19 18.78
CA ARG A 434 -15.25 -17.98 19.85
C ARG A 434 -14.55 -19.32 20.12
N SER A 435 -13.79 -19.82 19.16
CA SER A 435 -12.98 -21.03 19.25
C SER A 435 -11.52 -20.74 18.92
N ASP A 436 -10.64 -21.68 19.26
CA ASP A 436 -9.25 -21.61 18.80
C ASP A 436 -9.25 -21.81 17.28
N VAL A 437 -8.49 -20.97 16.57
CA VAL A 437 -8.48 -20.96 15.10
C VAL A 437 -7.07 -21.30 14.61
N PRO A 438 -6.88 -22.45 13.92
CA PRO A 438 -5.62 -22.71 13.24
C PRO A 438 -5.43 -21.73 12.07
N VAL A 439 -4.25 -21.15 11.97
CA VAL A 439 -3.81 -20.31 10.86
C VAL A 439 -2.64 -20.98 10.18
N TRP A 440 -2.78 -21.28 8.89
CA TRP A 440 -1.72 -21.86 8.06
C TRP A 440 -1.00 -20.77 7.29
N ILE A 441 0.33 -20.87 7.25
CA ILE A 441 1.22 -19.89 6.65
C ILE A 441 1.95 -20.54 5.49
N TRP A 442 1.94 -19.87 4.34
CA TRP A 442 2.53 -20.36 3.09
C TRP A 442 3.44 -19.30 2.47
N GLU A 443 4.64 -19.69 2.05
CA GLU A 443 5.55 -18.76 1.38
C GLU A 443 5.27 -18.70 -0.12
N TYR A 444 5.16 -17.50 -0.65
CA TYR A 444 5.09 -17.21 -2.07
C TYR A 444 6.17 -16.19 -2.45
N GLN A 445 6.70 -16.37 -3.66
CA GLN A 445 7.67 -15.48 -4.28
C GLN A 445 7.19 -15.11 -5.67
N ASN A 446 7.56 -13.93 -6.14
CA ASN A 446 7.38 -13.56 -7.54
C ASN A 446 8.48 -14.22 -8.36
N TYR A 447 8.07 -15.12 -9.25
CA TYR A 447 8.95 -15.67 -10.27
C TYR A 447 8.98 -14.72 -11.46
N LEU A 448 10.15 -14.14 -11.74
CA LEU A 448 10.33 -13.27 -12.90
C LEU A 448 10.30 -14.07 -14.20
N VAL A 449 9.36 -13.72 -15.07
CA VAL A 449 9.25 -14.23 -16.43
C VAL A 449 9.95 -13.22 -17.35
N PRO A 450 11.01 -13.62 -18.07
CA PRO A 450 11.69 -12.73 -19.00
C PRO A 450 10.80 -12.42 -20.21
N ALA A 451 10.98 -11.23 -20.78
CA ALA A 451 10.25 -10.82 -21.96
C ALA A 451 10.62 -11.66 -23.20
N GLY A 452 9.62 -12.26 -23.86
CA GLY A 452 9.73 -12.80 -25.21
C GLY A 452 9.58 -11.73 -26.32
N PRO A 453 9.58 -12.14 -27.60
CA PRO A 453 9.30 -11.26 -28.73
C PRO A 453 7.90 -10.62 -28.61
N LEU A 454 7.84 -9.29 -28.61
CA LEU A 454 6.61 -8.50 -28.38
C LEU A 454 5.92 -8.76 -27.03
N GLU A 455 6.61 -9.36 -26.07
CA GLU A 455 6.14 -9.52 -24.71
C GLU A 455 6.88 -8.56 -23.77
N ARG A 456 6.35 -8.42 -22.56
CA ARG A 456 7.00 -7.73 -21.44
C ARG A 456 7.45 -8.75 -20.41
N ALA A 457 8.44 -8.36 -19.61
CA ALA A 457 8.78 -9.11 -18.43
C ALA A 457 7.69 -8.92 -17.36
N GLY A 458 7.65 -9.80 -16.36
CA GLY A 458 6.72 -9.64 -15.25
C GLY A 458 6.90 -10.70 -14.18
N GLY A 459 6.43 -10.42 -12.97
CA GLY A 459 6.40 -11.39 -11.88
C GLY A 459 5.13 -12.21 -11.87
N VAL A 460 5.27 -13.52 -11.61
CA VAL A 460 4.15 -14.40 -11.33
C VAL A 460 4.29 -14.95 -9.91
N PRO A 461 3.32 -14.71 -9.02
CA PRO A 461 3.27 -15.34 -7.70
C PRO A 461 3.30 -16.86 -7.80
N LYS A 462 4.26 -17.48 -7.13
CA LYS A 462 4.44 -18.94 -7.11
C LYS A 462 4.66 -19.42 -5.69
N LEU A 463 3.96 -20.50 -5.33
CA LEU A 463 4.13 -21.18 -4.05
C LEU A 463 5.56 -21.74 -3.95
N VAL A 464 6.18 -21.60 -2.80
CA VAL A 464 7.48 -22.22 -2.50
C VAL A 464 7.23 -23.63 -1.99
N ASP A 465 7.49 -24.62 -2.85
CA ASP A 465 7.34 -26.04 -2.54
C ASP A 465 8.37 -26.88 -3.33
N GLN A 466 8.38 -28.20 -3.11
CA GLN A 466 9.33 -29.09 -3.77
C GLN A 466 9.19 -29.13 -5.31
N GLY A 467 8.03 -28.77 -5.86
CA GLY A 467 7.76 -28.78 -7.30
C GLY A 467 8.03 -27.44 -7.98
N SER A 468 8.16 -26.35 -7.22
CA SER A 468 8.28 -25.01 -7.80
C SER A 468 9.69 -24.63 -8.22
N GLY A 469 10.72 -25.31 -7.70
CA GLY A 469 12.13 -24.96 -7.94
C GLY A 469 12.57 -23.67 -7.24
N LEU A 470 11.73 -23.13 -6.34
CA LEU A 470 12.04 -21.98 -5.51
C LEU A 470 12.56 -22.45 -4.15
N GLU A 471 13.50 -21.70 -3.57
CA GLU A 471 14.01 -22.00 -2.25
C GLU A 471 13.43 -21.00 -1.21
N PRO A 472 13.06 -21.45 0.01
CA PRO A 472 12.45 -20.59 1.04
C PRO A 472 13.33 -19.40 1.46
N ARG A 473 12.83 -18.17 1.45
CA ARG A 473 13.62 -17.00 1.89
C ARG A 473 13.55 -16.78 3.39
N VAL A 474 12.50 -17.32 4.04
CA VAL A 474 12.29 -17.19 5.47
C VAL A 474 11.89 -18.52 6.10
N ARG A 475 12.10 -18.65 7.41
CA ARG A 475 11.64 -19.77 8.24
C ARG A 475 10.58 -19.27 9.20
N PHE A 476 9.48 -19.99 9.28
CA PHE A 476 8.35 -19.72 10.18
C PHE A 476 7.63 -21.03 10.53
N PRO A 477 6.85 -21.09 11.62
CA PRO A 477 5.97 -22.22 11.87
C PRO A 477 4.86 -22.28 10.81
N SER A 478 4.69 -23.44 10.16
CA SER A 478 3.70 -23.62 9.08
C SER A 478 2.24 -23.49 9.55
N VAL A 479 1.98 -23.71 10.84
CA VAL A 479 0.67 -23.55 11.47
C VAL A 479 0.85 -22.91 12.84
N VAL A 480 0.00 -21.93 13.14
CA VAL A 480 -0.13 -21.34 14.48
C VAL A 480 -1.57 -21.45 14.96
N LEU A 481 -1.77 -21.70 16.26
CA LEU A 481 -3.10 -21.73 16.84
C LEU A 481 -3.42 -20.35 17.44
N PHE A 482 -4.34 -19.63 16.82
CA PHE A 482 -4.84 -18.36 17.36
C PHE A 482 -5.86 -18.64 18.48
N PRO A 483 -5.62 -18.19 19.73
CA PRO A 483 -6.48 -18.55 20.86
C PRO A 483 -7.86 -17.90 20.80
N ARG A 484 -8.88 -18.64 21.23
CA ARG A 484 -10.24 -18.12 21.45
C ARG A 484 -10.23 -16.91 22.38
N GLY A 485 -11.10 -15.94 22.11
CA GLY A 485 -11.27 -14.74 22.92
C GLY A 485 -10.09 -13.76 22.88
N ARG A 486 -8.99 -14.09 22.20
CA ARG A 486 -7.84 -13.18 22.07
C ARG A 486 -8.22 -11.99 21.17
N ALA A 487 -8.02 -10.78 21.69
CA ALA A 487 -8.26 -9.55 20.96
C ALA A 487 -7.00 -8.91 20.38
N GLU A 488 -5.83 -9.29 20.86
CA GLU A 488 -4.54 -8.74 20.43
C GLU A 488 -3.87 -9.61 19.36
N PRO A 489 -3.11 -9.02 18.42
CA PRO A 489 -2.32 -9.78 17.47
C PRO A 489 -1.40 -10.82 18.15
N LEU A 490 -1.26 -11.99 17.55
CA LEU A 490 -0.39 -13.07 17.99
C LEU A 490 0.96 -12.97 17.27
N PRO A 491 2.10 -12.76 17.98
CA PRO A 491 3.41 -12.76 17.35
C PRO A 491 3.78 -14.16 16.87
N VAL A 492 4.28 -14.26 15.64
CA VAL A 492 4.76 -15.46 14.99
C VAL A 492 6.21 -15.22 14.56
N PRO A 493 7.17 -16.02 15.03
CA PRO A 493 8.58 -15.79 14.73
C PRO A 493 8.89 -16.06 13.25
N VAL A 494 9.72 -15.19 12.68
CA VAL A 494 10.25 -15.30 11.31
C VAL A 494 11.77 -15.13 11.34
N GLU A 495 12.48 -16.03 10.69
CA GLU A 495 13.95 -15.99 10.55
C GLU A 495 14.31 -15.88 9.07
N ALA A 496 15.14 -14.91 8.71
CA ALA A 496 15.62 -14.72 7.35
C ALA A 496 16.70 -15.75 6.99
N ILE A 497 16.56 -16.36 5.81
CA ILE A 497 17.48 -17.41 5.31
C ILE A 497 18.30 -16.89 4.13
N ARG A 498 17.67 -16.22 3.17
CA ARG A 498 18.31 -15.77 1.93
C ARG A 498 17.64 -14.48 1.41
N PRO A 499 18.38 -13.62 0.66
CA PRO A 499 17.87 -12.35 0.17
C PRO A 499 16.64 -12.46 -0.73
N GLY A 500 15.88 -11.37 -0.78
CA GLY A 500 14.71 -11.21 -1.63
C GLY A 500 13.41 -10.99 -0.86
N SER A 501 12.35 -10.72 -1.61
CA SER A 501 11.01 -10.47 -1.10
C SER A 501 10.15 -11.74 -1.03
N VAL A 502 9.23 -11.80 -0.05
CA VAL A 502 8.22 -12.86 0.10
C VAL A 502 6.87 -12.31 0.50
N ALA A 503 5.82 -13.00 0.08
CA ALA A 503 4.51 -12.96 0.70
C ALA A 503 4.29 -14.24 1.51
N MET A 504 3.94 -14.10 2.79
CA MET A 504 3.50 -15.18 3.67
C MET A 504 1.97 -15.18 3.72
N ALA A 505 1.34 -15.95 2.83
CA ALA A 505 -0.11 -16.04 2.75
C ALA A 505 -0.68 -16.72 4.01
N LEU A 506 -1.75 -16.13 4.55
CA LEU A 506 -2.45 -16.58 5.75
C LEU A 506 -3.79 -17.19 5.33
N THR A 507 -3.99 -18.46 5.68
CA THR A 507 -5.20 -19.21 5.30
C THR A 507 -5.80 -19.90 6.51
N LEU A 508 -7.12 -20.14 6.48
CA LEU A 508 -7.89 -20.71 7.59
C LEU A 508 -8.49 -22.09 7.25
N ASP A 509 -8.30 -22.58 6.02
CA ASP A 509 -8.85 -23.85 5.53
C ASP A 509 -7.77 -24.94 5.36
N GLY A 510 -6.52 -24.63 5.74
CA GLY A 510 -5.39 -25.53 5.63
C GLY A 510 -4.88 -25.78 4.23
N ARG A 511 -5.24 -24.93 3.26
CA ARG A 511 -4.80 -25.06 1.87
C ARG A 511 -4.00 -23.83 1.43
N PRO A 512 -2.97 -24.01 0.59
CA PRO A 512 -2.33 -22.88 -0.06
C PRO A 512 -3.31 -22.19 -1.00
N LEU A 513 -3.08 -20.90 -1.27
CA LEU A 513 -3.81 -20.19 -2.30
C LEU A 513 -3.55 -20.84 -3.68
N PRO A 514 -4.60 -21.16 -4.46
CA PRO A 514 -4.42 -21.78 -5.77
C PRO A 514 -3.72 -20.82 -6.75
N ALA A 515 -3.11 -21.39 -7.80
CA ALA A 515 -2.56 -20.59 -8.89
C ALA A 515 -3.64 -19.67 -9.49
N GLY A 516 -3.30 -18.40 -9.72
CA GLY A 516 -4.24 -17.40 -10.22
C GLY A 516 -5.25 -16.88 -9.18
N TYR A 517 -5.08 -17.20 -7.90
CA TYR A 517 -5.84 -16.54 -6.82
C TYR A 517 -5.65 -15.02 -6.89
N PRO A 518 -6.70 -14.22 -6.68
CA PRO A 518 -6.58 -12.76 -6.65
C PRO A 518 -5.80 -12.31 -5.41
N TRP A 519 -4.49 -12.12 -5.58
CA TRP A 519 -3.58 -11.70 -4.50
C TRP A 519 -3.99 -10.40 -3.83
N ASP A 520 -4.71 -9.55 -4.55
CA ASP A 520 -5.15 -8.27 -4.05
C ASP A 520 -6.14 -8.37 -2.88
N THR A 521 -6.88 -9.48 -2.78
CA THR A 521 -7.80 -9.77 -1.66
C THR A 521 -7.26 -10.82 -0.69
N ALA A 522 -6.06 -11.35 -0.94
CA ALA A 522 -5.43 -12.31 -0.04
C ALA A 522 -5.04 -11.66 1.30
N ALA A 523 -5.18 -12.44 2.37
CA ALA A 523 -4.55 -12.16 3.65
C ALA A 523 -3.10 -12.64 3.60
N TYR A 524 -2.14 -11.75 3.83
CA TYR A 524 -0.73 -12.11 3.89
C TYR A 524 0.04 -11.16 4.80
N ALA A 525 1.11 -11.69 5.40
CA ALA A 525 2.23 -10.90 5.90
C ALA A 525 3.31 -10.82 4.82
N GLY A 526 4.20 -9.84 4.90
CA GLY A 526 5.20 -9.59 3.89
C GLY A 526 6.58 -9.40 4.49
N ALA A 527 7.63 -9.86 3.81
CA ALA A 527 9.00 -9.60 4.24
C ALA A 527 9.94 -9.34 3.06
N ARG A 528 10.93 -8.49 3.30
CA ARG A 528 12.06 -8.17 2.44
C ARG A 528 13.34 -8.57 3.17
N VAL A 529 14.01 -9.61 2.71
CA VAL A 529 15.33 -9.99 3.19
C VAL A 529 16.39 -9.24 2.38
N LEU A 530 17.15 -8.38 3.02
CA LEU A 530 18.19 -7.58 2.40
C LEU A 530 19.43 -8.43 2.09
N PRO A 531 20.20 -8.10 1.04
CA PRO A 531 21.47 -8.76 0.73
C PRO A 531 22.45 -8.67 1.89
N GLU A 532 23.32 -9.66 2.05
CA GLU A 532 24.36 -9.65 3.09
C GLU A 532 25.41 -8.55 2.86
N ASP A 533 25.84 -8.37 1.60
CA ASP A 533 26.82 -7.36 1.17
C ASP A 533 28.07 -7.27 2.07
N ASP A 534 28.77 -8.39 2.29
CA ASP A 534 30.03 -8.40 3.07
C ASP A 534 31.24 -7.86 2.27
N PHE A 535 31.77 -6.73 2.74
CA PHE A 535 32.95 -6.06 2.19
C PHE A 535 34.21 -6.20 3.07
N SER A 536 34.15 -6.91 4.19
CA SER A 536 35.24 -7.02 5.19
C SER A 536 36.52 -7.61 4.61
N LYS A 537 36.40 -8.49 3.59
CA LYS A 537 37.53 -9.11 2.87
C LYS A 537 38.41 -8.14 2.08
N TYR A 538 37.96 -6.91 1.85
CA TYR A 538 38.74 -5.90 1.15
C TYR A 538 39.46 -4.99 2.16
N PRO A 539 40.73 -4.61 1.92
CA PRO A 539 41.43 -3.66 2.79
C PRO A 539 40.66 -2.35 2.93
N LEU A 540 40.72 -1.72 4.11
CA LEU A 540 39.94 -0.51 4.44
C LEU A 540 40.11 0.56 3.37
N ARG A 541 41.36 0.92 3.04
CA ARG A 541 41.71 1.91 2.00
C ARG A 541 41.09 1.60 0.63
N ARG A 542 40.90 0.32 0.29
CA ARG A 542 40.27 -0.08 -0.98
C ARG A 542 38.76 0.07 -0.90
N ARG A 543 38.11 -0.43 0.16
CA ARG A 543 36.65 -0.43 0.28
C ARG A 543 36.07 0.96 0.51
N THR A 544 36.82 1.86 1.16
CA THR A 544 36.45 3.28 1.30
C THR A 544 36.92 4.16 0.15
N SER A 545 37.53 3.59 -0.91
CA SER A 545 37.88 4.38 -2.09
C SER A 545 36.64 4.79 -2.88
N TRP A 546 36.65 5.98 -3.49
CA TRP A 546 35.54 6.46 -4.32
C TRP A 546 35.11 5.45 -5.39
N LYS A 547 36.06 4.84 -6.10
CA LYS A 547 35.79 3.85 -7.15
C LYS A 547 35.03 2.63 -6.59
N PHE A 548 35.36 2.20 -5.37
CA PHE A 548 34.71 1.07 -4.73
C PHE A 548 33.31 1.44 -4.26
N MET A 549 33.17 2.55 -3.53
CA MET A 549 31.88 3.07 -3.06
C MET A 549 30.91 3.30 -4.22
N TYR A 550 31.38 3.93 -5.28
CA TYR A 550 30.57 4.18 -6.46
C TYR A 550 30.09 2.86 -7.08
N LYS A 551 31.01 1.91 -7.31
CA LYS A 551 30.65 0.63 -7.94
C LYS A 551 29.66 -0.20 -7.11
N HIS A 552 29.87 -0.28 -5.79
CA HIS A 552 29.18 -1.23 -4.93
C HIS A 552 27.97 -0.66 -4.19
N VAL A 553 27.85 0.67 -4.11
CA VAL A 553 26.75 1.35 -3.42
C VAL A 553 26.05 2.33 -4.35
N TRP A 554 26.73 3.38 -4.82
CA TRP A 554 26.06 4.53 -5.43
C TRP A 554 25.56 4.32 -6.85
N ARG A 555 26.26 3.51 -7.64
CA ARG A 555 25.95 3.33 -9.06
C ARG A 555 24.58 2.71 -9.29
N TYR A 556 24.15 1.76 -8.45
CA TYR A 556 22.81 1.20 -8.54
C TYR A 556 21.75 2.30 -8.41
N TYR A 557 21.79 3.06 -7.30
CA TYR A 557 20.82 4.12 -7.05
C TYR A 557 20.86 5.24 -8.09
N ARG A 558 22.04 5.59 -8.60
CA ARG A 558 22.15 6.55 -9.70
C ARG A 558 21.40 6.10 -10.95
N LEU A 559 21.56 4.83 -11.33
CA LEU A 559 21.02 4.29 -12.59
C LEU A 559 19.56 3.89 -12.46
N ILE A 560 19.09 3.50 -11.28
CA ILE A 560 17.72 3.01 -11.07
C ILE A 560 16.80 4.11 -10.53
N PHE A 561 17.34 5.03 -9.72
CA PHE A 561 16.63 6.14 -9.11
C PHE A 561 17.29 7.49 -9.45
N PRO A 562 17.35 7.90 -10.74
CA PRO A 562 18.10 9.08 -11.18
C PRO A 562 17.63 10.39 -10.54
N ALA A 563 16.40 10.45 -10.01
CA ALA A 563 15.92 11.59 -9.23
C ALA A 563 16.82 11.90 -8.00
N MET A 564 17.46 10.89 -7.41
CA MET A 564 18.42 11.09 -6.31
C MET A 564 19.61 11.96 -6.74
N SER A 565 20.03 11.85 -8.00
CA SER A 565 21.13 12.66 -8.56
C SER A 565 20.77 14.14 -8.76
N ARG A 566 19.48 14.51 -8.64
CA ARG A 566 19.04 15.93 -8.59
C ARG A 566 19.23 16.56 -7.22
N ILE A 567 19.37 15.76 -6.17
CA ILE A 567 19.61 16.22 -4.80
C ILE A 567 21.12 16.29 -4.55
N ILE A 568 21.85 15.21 -4.84
CA ILE A 568 23.30 15.13 -4.75
C ILE A 568 23.82 14.44 -6.03
N PRO A 569 24.68 15.07 -6.85
CA PRO A 569 25.25 14.43 -8.04
C PRO A 569 26.04 13.15 -7.70
N MET A 570 25.41 11.98 -7.87
CA MET A 570 25.93 10.71 -7.32
C MET A 570 27.19 10.16 -8.01
N ASP A 571 27.57 10.68 -9.18
CA ASP A 571 28.84 10.38 -9.87
C ASP A 571 29.95 11.37 -9.55
N SER A 572 29.67 12.43 -8.80
CA SER A 572 30.66 13.41 -8.38
C SER A 572 31.23 13.02 -7.04
N LYS A 573 32.52 12.65 -7.03
CA LYS A 573 33.25 12.37 -5.78
C LYS A 573 33.19 13.57 -4.84
N GLU A 574 33.38 14.77 -5.37
CA GLU A 574 33.44 16.01 -4.59
C GLU A 574 32.10 16.28 -3.90
N ASP A 575 30.99 16.22 -4.64
CA ASP A 575 29.66 16.49 -4.09
C ASP A 575 29.23 15.42 -3.07
N MET A 576 29.52 14.15 -3.36
CA MET A 576 29.22 13.06 -2.43
C MET A 576 30.05 13.19 -1.15
N GLU A 577 31.36 13.43 -1.25
CA GLU A 577 32.21 13.65 -0.07
C GLU A 577 31.75 14.91 0.70
N ALA A 578 31.36 15.99 0.02
CA ALA A 578 30.77 17.19 0.63
C ALA A 578 29.52 16.87 1.46
N ALA A 579 28.65 15.99 0.95
CA ALA A 579 27.42 15.56 1.60
C ALA A 579 27.57 14.39 2.59
N ALA A 580 28.79 13.89 2.84
CA ALA A 580 29.05 12.65 3.58
C ALA A 580 28.30 12.54 4.93
N ARG A 581 28.31 13.60 5.76
CA ARG A 581 27.60 13.60 7.05
C ARG A 581 26.07 13.57 6.89
N HIS A 582 25.53 14.25 5.89
CA HIS A 582 24.10 14.21 5.60
C HIS A 582 23.68 12.83 5.10
N ILE A 583 24.49 12.20 4.24
CA ILE A 583 24.26 10.82 3.78
C ILE A 583 24.21 9.88 4.99
N LEU A 584 25.20 9.95 5.89
CA LEU A 584 25.24 9.14 7.10
C LEU A 584 23.97 9.28 7.94
N ALA A 585 23.56 10.53 8.22
CA ALA A 585 22.36 10.82 8.99
C ALA A 585 21.09 10.29 8.30
N ARG A 586 21.03 10.30 6.96
CA ARG A 586 19.87 9.80 6.21
C ARG A 586 19.87 8.28 6.01
N THR A 587 20.98 7.58 6.20
CA THR A 587 21.04 6.11 6.11
C THR A 587 21.01 5.42 7.48
N ASP A 588 20.87 6.18 8.57
CA ASP A 588 20.78 5.67 9.93
C ASP A 588 19.48 4.86 10.15
N PRO A 589 19.56 3.58 10.56
CA PRO A 589 18.38 2.77 10.91
C PRO A 589 17.46 3.40 11.97
N ALA A 590 17.97 4.29 12.84
CA ALA A 590 17.18 4.95 13.87
C ALA A 590 16.02 5.80 13.29
N ILE A 591 16.16 6.29 12.06
CA ILE A 591 15.12 7.09 11.39
C ILE A 591 14.42 6.31 10.27
N TRP A 592 14.56 4.98 10.21
CA TRP A 592 14.06 4.14 9.12
C TRP A 592 12.56 4.30 8.81
N HIS A 593 11.76 4.54 9.86
CA HIS A 593 10.31 4.77 9.76
C HIS A 593 9.97 6.13 9.15
N SER A 594 10.90 7.09 9.18
CA SER A 594 10.66 8.45 8.70
C SER A 594 10.69 8.54 7.17
N THR A 595 10.10 9.59 6.62
CA THR A 595 10.24 9.94 5.20
C THR A 595 11.59 10.56 4.85
N LEU A 596 12.45 10.78 5.85
CA LEU A 596 13.79 11.34 5.67
C LEU A 596 14.84 10.27 5.36
N TYR A 597 14.55 9.01 5.68
CA TYR A 597 15.44 7.87 5.44
C TYR A 597 15.75 7.68 3.95
N MET A 598 17.01 7.35 3.66
CA MET A 598 17.54 7.11 2.33
C MET A 598 18.21 5.73 2.25
N PRO A 599 18.09 5.02 1.12
CA PRO A 599 17.22 5.36 -0.02
C PRO A 599 15.74 5.21 0.37
N PRO A 600 14.81 5.96 -0.27
CA PRO A 600 13.39 5.84 0.05
C PRO A 600 12.82 4.44 -0.26
N SER A 601 13.49 3.68 -1.15
CA SER A 601 13.20 2.26 -1.46
C SER A 601 13.53 1.30 -0.32
N ARG A 602 14.26 1.73 0.73
CA ARG A 602 14.58 0.95 1.95
C ARG A 602 15.30 -0.38 1.71
N ASP A 603 15.91 -0.53 0.54
CA ASP A 603 16.60 -1.73 0.07
C ASP A 603 18.12 -1.72 0.36
N LEU A 604 18.61 -0.72 1.10
CA LEU A 604 20.02 -0.60 1.48
C LEU A 604 20.35 -1.60 2.58
N SER A 605 21.19 -2.58 2.29
CA SER A 605 21.63 -3.64 3.21
C SER A 605 22.44 -3.12 4.41
N ARG A 606 22.52 -3.92 5.48
CA ARG A 606 23.44 -3.65 6.60
C ARG A 606 24.87 -3.47 6.13
N GLY A 607 25.40 -4.38 5.30
CA GLY A 607 26.78 -4.30 4.81
C GLY A 607 27.07 -3.03 4.02
N LYS A 608 26.12 -2.54 3.19
CA LYS A 608 26.24 -1.23 2.52
C LYS A 608 26.19 -0.07 3.52
N ARG A 609 25.32 -0.12 4.54
CA ARG A 609 25.27 0.91 5.60
C ARG A 609 26.58 0.98 6.39
N ASP A 610 27.12 -0.16 6.81
CA ASP A 610 28.38 -0.22 7.55
C ASP A 610 29.53 0.35 6.72
N LEU A 611 29.57 0.01 5.42
CA LEU A 611 30.55 0.57 4.50
C LEU A 611 30.43 2.10 4.33
N ILE A 612 29.21 2.66 4.39
CA ILE A 612 28.99 4.11 4.35
C ILE A 612 29.57 4.77 5.60
N VAL A 613 29.40 4.18 6.79
CA VAL A 613 30.00 4.66 8.03
C VAL A 613 31.52 4.75 7.89
N GLU A 614 32.17 3.66 7.49
CA GLU A 614 33.63 3.61 7.29
C GLU A 614 34.11 4.64 6.26
N TRP A 615 33.38 4.81 5.16
CA TRP A 615 33.72 5.79 4.13
C TRP A 615 33.62 7.22 4.64
N VAL A 616 32.57 7.56 5.40
CA VAL A 616 32.39 8.89 5.99
C VAL A 616 33.50 9.20 6.99
N GLU A 617 33.85 8.23 7.84
CA GLU A 617 34.97 8.36 8.77
C GLU A 617 36.28 8.64 8.04
N GLU A 618 36.57 7.92 6.94
CA GLU A 618 37.75 8.12 6.12
C GLU A 618 37.76 9.47 5.38
N VAL A 619 36.60 9.98 4.95
CA VAL A 619 36.47 11.34 4.39
C VAL A 619 36.83 12.39 5.46
N GLU A 620 36.28 12.26 6.66
CA GLU A 620 36.52 13.19 7.76
C GLU A 620 37.98 13.13 8.26
N ARG A 621 38.56 11.93 8.33
CA ARG A 621 39.97 11.71 8.66
C ARG A 621 40.90 12.42 7.69
N ARG A 622 40.64 12.29 6.38
CA ARG A 622 41.38 13.00 5.32
C ARG A 622 41.20 14.52 5.41
N ARG A 623 40.00 15.02 5.75
CA ARG A 623 39.75 16.46 5.98
C ARG A 623 40.55 17.03 7.16
N ARG A 624 40.80 16.23 8.19
CA ARG A 624 41.64 16.61 9.35
C ARG A 624 43.15 16.51 9.08
N GLY A 625 43.58 16.01 7.92
CA GLY A 625 45.00 15.88 7.57
C GLY A 625 45.72 14.71 8.25
N GLU A 626 44.98 13.76 8.82
CA GLU A 626 45.53 12.55 9.43
C GLU A 626 46.02 11.58 8.31
N GLN A 627 47.08 10.80 8.54
CA GLN A 627 47.54 9.75 7.61
C GLN A 627 46.69 8.48 7.75
N ALA A 628 46.44 7.78 6.62
CA ALA A 628 45.63 6.55 6.62
C ALA A 628 46.27 5.48 7.51
N GLY A 629 45.47 4.81 8.33
CA GLY A 629 45.90 3.58 8.98
C GLY A 629 46.15 2.53 7.91
N ASP A 630 47.40 2.10 7.77
CA ASP A 630 47.75 0.89 7.03
C ASP A 630 47.39 -0.30 7.92
N ASP A 631 46.18 -0.82 7.79
CA ASP A 631 45.81 -2.19 8.21
C ASP A 631 45.10 -2.92 7.05
#